data_AF-X0Y3X8-F1
#
_entry.id   AF-X0Y3X8-F1
#
_cell.length_a   1.000
_cell.length_b   1.000
_cell.length_c   1.000
_cell.angle_alpha   90.00
_cell.angle_beta   90.00
_cell.angle_gamma   90.00
#
_symmetry.space_group_name_H-M   'P 1'
#
loop_
_entity.id
_entity.type
_entity.pdbx_description
1 polymer ?
#
loop_
_entity_poly.entity_id
_entity_poly.type
_entity_poly.pdbx_seq_one_letter_code
_entity_poly.pdbx_strand_id
1 'polypeptide(L)'
;IILTPTSFTDVEKIANSIVRKAKEFKKPVLCCFLGVYDVSSGVDILEENGIPAYRFPESAARALSEMTKFTWWLRRPQTGIKKFRVNKARARKIIDSVKKEGRNFLLEEESYEVLRAYHFPVIKSFLAENESLAVEAAQKIG
;
A
#
# COMPACT_ATOMS: atom_id res chain seq x y z
N ILE A 1 -3.99 25.83 -12.55
CA ILE A 1 -4.63 27.05 -13.10
C ILE A 1 -6.12 26.75 -13.22
N ILE A 2 -6.99 27.61 -12.69
CA ILE A 2 -8.45 27.47 -12.83
C ILE A 2 -8.93 28.60 -13.73
N LEU A 3 -9.66 28.25 -14.78
CA LEU A 3 -10.24 29.18 -15.74
C LEU A 3 -11.76 28.98 -15.77
N THR A 4 -12.50 30.06 -15.57
CA THR A 4 -13.93 30.14 -15.83
C THR A 4 -14.12 31.05 -17.05
N PRO A 5 -14.63 30.54 -18.18
CA PRO A 5 -14.84 31.35 -19.37
C PRO A 5 -15.87 32.45 -19.07
N THR A 6 -15.56 33.66 -19.50
CA THR A 6 -16.49 34.78 -19.59
C THR A 6 -16.59 35.21 -21.04
N SER A 7 -17.63 35.96 -21.43
CA SER A 7 -17.92 36.32 -22.84
C SER A 7 -16.77 36.98 -23.60
N PHE A 8 -15.75 37.51 -22.92
CA PHE A 8 -14.58 38.17 -23.52
C PHE A 8 -13.27 37.38 -23.35
N THR A 9 -13.33 36.11 -22.91
CA THR A 9 -12.14 35.30 -22.62
C THR A 9 -11.66 34.57 -23.87
N ASP A 10 -10.46 34.90 -24.35
CA ASP A 10 -9.77 34.14 -25.40
C ASP A 10 -9.08 32.90 -24.80
N VAL A 11 -9.79 31.78 -24.82
CA VAL A 11 -9.35 30.53 -24.17
C VAL A 11 -8.13 29.92 -24.86
N GLU A 12 -8.02 30.03 -26.18
CA GLU A 12 -6.89 29.51 -26.95
C GLU A 12 -5.60 30.28 -26.65
N LYS A 13 -5.68 31.62 -26.58
CA LYS A 13 -4.53 32.45 -26.24
C LYS A 13 -4.03 32.17 -24.83
N ILE A 14 -4.96 31.92 -23.89
CA ILE A 14 -4.61 31.53 -22.53
C ILE A 14 -3.95 30.15 -22.51
N ALA A 15 -4.53 29.14 -23.16
CA ALA A 15 -3.96 27.81 -23.26
C ALA A 15 -2.53 27.83 -23.86
N ASN A 16 -2.32 28.56 -24.96
CA ASN A 16 -1.01 28.73 -25.57
C ASN A 16 0.01 29.40 -24.62
N SER A 17 -0.42 30.41 -23.87
CA SER A 17 0.43 31.09 -22.89
C SER A 17 0.82 30.16 -21.74
N ILE A 18 -0.12 29.33 -21.28
CA ILE A 18 0.14 28.29 -20.27
C ILE A 18 1.15 27.28 -20.79
N VAL A 19 0.98 26.78 -22.02
CA VAL A 19 1.92 25.83 -22.64
C VAL A 19 3.33 26.40 -22.71
N ARG A 20 3.48 27.65 -23.18
CA ARG A 20 4.78 28.31 -23.25
C ARG A 20 5.45 28.40 -21.89
N LYS A 21 4.72 28.86 -20.88
CA LYS A 21 5.26 29.02 -19.52
C LYS A 21 5.50 27.69 -18.81
N ALA A 22 4.66 26.69 -19.01
CA ALA A 22 4.81 25.38 -18.38
C ALA A 22 6.14 24.71 -18.78
N LYS A 23 6.59 24.90 -20.03
CA LYS A 23 7.89 24.39 -20.52
C LYS A 23 9.10 25.01 -19.83
N GLU A 24 8.96 26.19 -19.22
CA GLU A 24 10.05 26.88 -18.50
C GLU A 24 10.26 26.34 -17.08
N PHE A 25 9.29 25.61 -16.51
CA PHE A 25 9.35 25.14 -15.12
C PHE A 25 9.44 23.61 -15.02
N LYS A 26 10.12 23.13 -13.97
CA LYS A 26 10.22 21.69 -13.65
C LYS A 26 9.05 21.16 -12.82
N LYS A 27 8.13 22.03 -12.38
CA LYS A 27 6.98 21.64 -11.55
C LYS A 27 5.80 21.25 -12.45
N PRO A 28 5.03 20.20 -12.11
CA PRO A 28 3.86 19.84 -12.88
C PRO A 28 2.84 20.97 -12.85
N VAL A 29 2.24 21.26 -14.01
CA VAL A 29 1.16 22.23 -14.17
C VAL A 29 -0.12 21.45 -14.48
N LEU A 30 -1.18 21.70 -13.71
CA LEU A 30 -2.51 21.15 -13.96
C LEU A 30 -3.47 22.30 -14.23
N CYS A 31 -4.35 22.11 -15.20
CA CYS A 31 -5.35 23.10 -15.59
C CYS A 31 -6.75 22.60 -15.24
N CYS A 32 -7.65 23.52 -14.93
CA CYS A 32 -9.06 23.27 -14.75
C CYS A 32 -9.84 24.30 -15.55
N PHE A 33 -10.43 23.90 -16.67
CA PHE A 33 -11.19 24.79 -17.54
C PHE A 33 -12.68 24.47 -17.33
N LEU A 34 -13.36 25.34 -16.59
CA LEU A 34 -14.73 25.16 -16.13
C LEU A 34 -15.72 25.56 -17.21
N GLY A 35 -16.19 24.61 -18.01
CA GLY A 35 -17.13 24.87 -19.10
C GLY A 35 -17.12 23.71 -20.09
N VAL A 36 -18.10 23.63 -20.98
CA VAL A 36 -18.17 22.53 -21.98
C VAL A 36 -17.90 23.03 -23.39
N TYR A 37 -18.57 24.11 -23.83
CA TYR A 37 -18.51 24.56 -25.23
C TYR A 37 -17.49 25.67 -25.50
N ASP A 38 -17.32 26.63 -24.58
CA ASP A 38 -16.40 27.77 -24.80
C ASP A 38 -14.93 27.46 -24.48
N VAL A 39 -14.61 26.23 -24.05
CA VAL A 39 -13.26 25.90 -23.55
C VAL A 39 -12.60 24.69 -24.21
N SER A 40 -13.30 23.98 -25.10
CA SER A 40 -12.79 22.72 -25.68
C SER A 40 -11.49 22.92 -26.45
N SER A 41 -11.39 23.97 -27.28
CA SER A 41 -10.16 24.25 -28.04
C SER A 41 -8.95 24.51 -27.12
N GLY A 42 -9.16 25.15 -25.98
CA GLY A 42 -8.10 25.32 -24.98
C GLY A 42 -7.71 24.02 -24.28
N VAL A 43 -8.68 23.14 -24.01
CA VAL A 43 -8.42 21.80 -23.45
C VAL A 43 -7.59 20.98 -24.43
N ASP A 44 -7.95 20.97 -25.71
CA ASP A 44 -7.24 20.25 -26.75
C ASP A 44 -5.77 20.71 -26.84
N ILE A 45 -5.53 22.03 -26.90
CA ILE A 45 -4.17 22.61 -26.92
C ILE A 45 -3.33 22.18 -25.71
N LEU A 46 -3.95 22.14 -24.52
CA LEU A 46 -3.26 21.73 -23.29
C LEU A 46 -2.91 20.24 -23.32
N GLU A 47 -3.86 19.38 -23.68
CA GLU A 47 -3.68 17.92 -23.71
C GLU A 47 -2.65 17.49 -24.77
N GLU A 48 -2.68 18.09 -25.96
CA GLU A 48 -1.69 17.85 -27.02
C GLU A 48 -0.26 18.21 -26.59
N ASN A 49 -0.12 19.15 -25.65
CA ASN A 49 1.17 19.55 -25.07
C ASN A 49 1.51 18.84 -23.74
N GLY A 50 0.74 17.81 -23.37
CA GLY A 50 0.98 17.00 -22.18
C GLY A 50 0.63 17.70 -20.86
N ILE A 51 -0.23 18.73 -20.89
CA ILE A 51 -0.72 19.43 -19.71
C ILE A 51 -2.13 18.91 -19.38
N PRO A 52 -2.32 18.20 -18.25
CA PRO A 52 -3.63 17.69 -17.88
C PRO A 52 -4.65 18.81 -17.64
N ALA A 53 -5.78 18.74 -18.33
CA ALA A 53 -6.89 19.67 -18.21
C ALA A 53 -8.13 18.95 -17.62
N TYR A 54 -8.64 19.45 -16.49
CA TYR A 54 -9.78 18.89 -15.78
C TYR A 54 -11.01 19.78 -15.90
N ARG A 55 -12.19 19.18 -15.82
CA ARG A 55 -13.46 19.92 -15.81
C ARG A 55 -13.80 20.52 -14.45
N PHE A 56 -13.35 19.88 -13.37
CA PHE A 56 -13.67 20.28 -12.00
C PHE A 56 -12.39 20.46 -11.17
N PRO A 57 -12.30 21.52 -10.34
CA PRO A 57 -11.10 21.82 -9.57
C PRO A 57 -10.78 20.72 -8.56
N GLU A 58 -11.77 20.03 -8.02
CA GLU A 58 -11.59 18.89 -7.12
C GLU A 58 -10.87 17.73 -7.80
N SER A 59 -11.12 17.52 -9.10
CA SER A 59 -10.42 16.49 -9.88
C SER A 59 -8.95 16.84 -10.06
N ALA A 60 -8.64 18.10 -10.38
CA ALA A 60 -7.26 18.59 -10.48
C ALA A 60 -6.53 18.52 -9.13
N ALA A 61 -7.19 18.93 -8.04
CA ALA A 61 -6.64 18.87 -6.69
C ALA A 61 -6.37 17.41 -6.25
N ARG A 62 -7.31 16.49 -6.53
CA ARG A 62 -7.13 15.07 -6.23
C ARG A 62 -5.96 14.48 -7.00
N ALA A 63 -5.85 14.74 -8.30
CA ALA A 63 -4.73 14.28 -9.10
C ALA A 63 -3.38 14.80 -8.55
N LEU A 64 -3.29 16.09 -8.22
CA LEU A 64 -2.08 16.67 -7.63
C LEU A 64 -1.73 16.06 -6.27
N SER A 65 -2.73 15.78 -5.44
CA SER A 65 -2.55 15.10 -4.15
C SER A 65 -1.95 13.71 -4.34
N GLU A 66 -2.49 12.91 -5.25
CA GLU A 66 -1.99 11.56 -5.52
C GLU A 66 -0.57 11.58 -6.13
N MET A 67 -0.28 12.51 -7.04
CA MET A 67 1.09 12.70 -7.56
C MET A 67 2.10 13.02 -6.44
N THR A 68 1.69 13.82 -5.47
CA THR A 68 2.51 14.18 -4.31
C THR A 68 2.75 12.96 -3.41
N LYS A 69 1.69 12.21 -3.08
CA LYS A 69 1.78 10.97 -2.29
C LYS A 69 2.68 9.94 -2.96
N PHE A 70 2.54 9.78 -4.27
CA PHE A 70 3.37 8.87 -5.06
C PHE A 70 4.85 9.29 -5.01
N THR A 71 5.13 10.58 -5.14
CA THR A 71 6.50 11.12 -5.01
C THR A 71 7.07 10.84 -3.61
N TRP A 72 6.28 11.03 -2.55
CA TRP A 72 6.71 10.70 -1.19
C TRP A 72 6.95 9.20 -1.01
N TRP A 73 6.12 8.35 -1.61
CA TRP A 73 6.31 6.90 -1.59
C TRP A 73 7.61 6.48 -2.29
N LEU A 74 7.89 7.02 -3.48
CA LEU A 74 9.14 6.76 -4.20
C LEU A 74 10.39 7.22 -3.44
N ARG A 75 10.28 8.34 -2.71
CA ARG A 75 11.36 8.88 -1.89
C ARG A 75 11.50 8.19 -0.53
N ARG A 76 10.55 7.32 -0.16
CA ARG A 76 10.59 6.61 1.12
C ARG A 76 11.80 5.68 1.12
N PRO A 77 12.72 5.79 2.09
CA PRO A 77 13.85 4.87 2.17
C PRO A 77 13.34 3.46 2.39
N GLN A 78 13.98 2.48 1.73
CA GLN A 78 13.69 1.07 1.99
C GLN A 78 13.90 0.80 3.47
N THR A 79 12.85 0.35 4.14
CA THR A 79 12.95 -0.03 5.54
C THR A 79 13.68 -1.36 5.62
N GLY A 80 14.66 -1.47 6.52
CA GLY A 80 15.35 -2.73 6.75
C GLY A 80 14.40 -3.84 7.20
N ILE A 81 14.78 -5.09 6.95
CA ILE A 81 14.02 -6.26 7.42
C ILE A 81 14.09 -6.29 8.95
N LYS A 82 12.92 -6.24 9.60
CA LYS A 82 12.83 -6.36 11.04
C LYS A 82 13.28 -7.75 11.47
N LYS A 83 14.39 -7.83 12.20
CA LYS A 83 14.89 -9.07 12.79
C LYS A 83 14.25 -9.26 14.15
N PHE A 84 13.62 -10.41 14.36
CA PHE A 84 13.08 -10.80 15.66
C PHE A 84 14.07 -11.73 16.34
N ARG A 85 14.28 -11.54 17.65
CA ARG A 85 15.00 -12.50 18.49
C ARG A 85 14.05 -13.67 18.75
N VAL A 86 14.25 -14.77 18.04
CA VAL A 86 13.40 -15.97 18.09
C VAL A 86 14.26 -17.21 18.26
N ASN A 87 13.71 -18.28 18.82
CA ASN A 87 14.43 -19.52 19.07
C ASN A 87 14.39 -20.44 17.85
N LYS A 88 15.12 -20.07 16.79
CA LYS A 88 15.19 -20.87 15.55
C LYS A 88 15.74 -22.27 15.79
N ALA A 89 16.63 -22.43 16.77
CA ALA A 89 17.22 -23.73 17.10
C ALA A 89 16.16 -24.72 17.62
N ARG A 90 15.25 -24.26 18.48
CA ARG A 90 14.12 -25.08 18.97
C ARG A 90 13.20 -25.50 17.82
N ALA A 91 12.78 -24.55 16.99
CA ALA A 91 11.93 -24.86 15.83
C ALA A 91 12.61 -25.84 14.86
N ARG A 92 13.92 -25.68 14.62
CA ARG A 92 14.68 -26.58 13.74
C ARG A 92 14.77 -27.99 14.30
N LYS A 93 15.02 -28.17 15.60
CA LYS A 93 15.05 -29.49 16.24
C LYS A 93 13.74 -30.27 16.04
N ILE A 94 12.60 -29.60 16.20
CA ILE A 94 11.27 -30.22 16.02
C ILE A 94 11.10 -30.66 14.56
N ILE A 95 11.36 -29.76 13.61
CA ILE A 95 11.23 -30.06 12.17
C ILE A 95 12.18 -31.19 11.75
N ASP A 96 13.41 -31.21 12.27
CA ASP A 96 14.38 -32.25 11.96
C ASP A 96 13.98 -33.61 12.56
N SER A 97 13.32 -33.65 13.72
CA SER A 97 12.75 -34.90 14.29
C SER A 97 11.66 -35.46 13.38
N VAL A 98 10.70 -34.64 12.99
CA VAL A 98 9.58 -35.02 12.12
C VAL A 98 10.08 -35.55 10.77
N LYS A 99 11.10 -34.91 10.20
CA LYS A 99 11.74 -35.39 8.96
C LYS A 99 12.44 -36.73 9.14
N LYS A 100 13.11 -36.98 10.26
CA LYS A 100 13.74 -38.28 10.56
C LYS A 100 12.71 -39.40 10.71
N GLU A 101 11.52 -39.07 11.18
CA GLU A 101 10.38 -39.99 11.27
C GLU A 101 9.69 -40.22 9.91
N GLY A 102 10.17 -39.60 8.84
CA GLY A 102 9.61 -39.75 7.48
C GLY A 102 8.28 -39.02 7.28
N ARG A 103 7.87 -38.16 8.22
CA ARG A 103 6.63 -37.40 8.15
C ARG A 103 6.83 -36.10 7.39
N ASN A 104 5.84 -35.76 6.56
CA ASN A 104 5.81 -34.50 5.81
C ASN A 104 4.90 -33.43 6.45
N PHE A 105 4.34 -33.72 7.62
CA PHE A 105 3.46 -32.82 8.37
C PHE A 105 3.80 -32.86 9.86
N LEU A 106 3.59 -31.72 10.53
CA LEU A 106 3.69 -31.58 11.97
C LEU A 106 2.37 -31.99 12.61
N LEU A 107 2.43 -32.65 13.76
CA LEU A 107 1.29 -32.80 14.65
C LEU A 107 0.94 -31.44 15.28
N GLU A 108 -0.27 -31.34 15.84
CA GLU A 108 -0.77 -30.09 16.43
C GLU A 108 0.15 -29.58 17.55
N GLU A 109 0.59 -30.46 18.45
CA GLU A 109 1.49 -30.11 19.54
C GLU A 109 2.85 -29.56 19.04
N GLU A 110 3.45 -30.25 18.07
CA GLU A 110 4.71 -29.87 17.43
C GLU A 110 4.58 -28.51 16.71
N SER A 111 3.43 -28.29 16.08
CA SER A 111 3.10 -27.03 15.41
C SER A 111 3.02 -25.88 16.41
N TYR A 112 2.34 -26.07 17.55
CA TYR A 112 2.29 -25.06 18.59
C TYR A 112 3.64 -24.79 19.23
N GLU A 113 4.51 -25.79 19.38
CA GLU A 113 5.87 -25.59 19.86
C GLU A 113 6.71 -24.73 18.89
N VAL A 114 6.60 -24.98 17.59
CA VAL A 114 7.27 -24.16 16.57
C VAL A 114 6.75 -22.73 16.62
N LEU A 115 5.44 -22.53 16.70
CA LEU A 115 4.83 -21.20 16.82
C LEU A 115 5.28 -20.46 18.09
N ARG A 116 5.34 -21.14 19.24
CA ARG A 116 5.89 -20.60 20.49
C ARG A 116 7.35 -20.20 20.36
N ALA A 117 8.17 -20.95 19.61
CA ALA A 117 9.57 -20.62 19.37
C ALA A 117 9.75 -19.29 18.59
N TYR A 118 8.74 -18.86 17.84
CA TYR A 118 8.66 -17.58 17.15
C TYR A 118 7.84 -16.52 17.90
N HIS A 119 7.46 -16.80 19.16
CA HIS A 119 6.65 -15.92 20.03
C HIS A 119 5.24 -15.63 19.49
N PHE A 120 4.67 -16.52 18.69
CA PHE A 120 3.26 -16.43 18.36
C PHE A 120 2.41 -16.79 19.60
N PRO A 121 1.31 -16.07 19.83
CA PRO A 121 0.33 -16.48 20.84
C PRO A 121 -0.34 -17.75 20.35
N VAL A 122 -0.21 -18.83 21.14
CA VAL A 122 -0.91 -20.09 20.89
C VAL A 122 -1.84 -20.38 22.06
N ILE A 123 -2.92 -21.10 21.77
CA ILE A 123 -3.87 -21.53 22.80
C ILE A 123 -3.15 -22.51 23.74
N LYS A 124 -3.51 -22.48 25.03
CA LYS A 124 -3.03 -23.48 25.98
C LYS A 124 -3.67 -24.82 25.60
N SER A 125 -2.84 -25.77 25.19
CA SER A 125 -3.27 -27.09 24.76
C SER A 125 -2.34 -28.14 25.37
N PHE A 126 -2.85 -29.34 25.60
CA PHE A 126 -2.09 -30.47 26.13
C PHE A 126 -2.60 -31.76 25.49
N LEU A 127 -1.70 -32.60 25.00
CA LEU A 127 -2.03 -33.91 24.47
C LEU A 127 -2.14 -34.90 25.63
N ALA A 128 -3.35 -35.29 25.99
CA ALA A 128 -3.58 -36.28 27.04
C ALA A 128 -3.60 -37.71 26.47
N GLU A 129 -2.71 -38.56 26.97
CA GLU A 129 -2.62 -39.98 26.54
C GLU A 129 -3.53 -40.90 27.36
N ASN A 130 -4.08 -40.43 28.48
CA ASN A 130 -4.99 -41.18 29.33
C ASN A 130 -5.98 -40.24 30.04
N GLU A 131 -7.04 -40.83 30.62
CA GLU A 131 -8.11 -40.11 31.31
C GLU A 131 -7.58 -39.24 32.46
N SER A 132 -6.64 -39.75 33.25
CA SER A 132 -6.07 -39.01 34.38
C SER A 132 -5.33 -37.74 33.93
N LEU A 133 -4.54 -37.82 32.87
CA LEU A 133 -3.83 -36.69 32.29
C LEU A 133 -4.79 -35.67 31.66
N ALA A 134 -5.90 -36.12 31.09
CA ALA A 134 -6.92 -35.24 30.53
C ALA A 134 -7.58 -34.39 31.63
N VAL A 135 -7.94 -35.01 32.76
CA VAL A 135 -8.52 -34.31 33.91
C VAL A 135 -7.54 -33.29 34.50
N GLU A 136 -6.26 -33.66 34.65
CA GLU A 136 -5.24 -32.73 35.16
C GLU A 136 -4.99 -31.55 34.21
N ALA A 137 -4.92 -31.83 32.91
CA ALA A 137 -4.74 -30.79 31.89
C ALA A 137 -5.92 -29.82 31.85
N ALA A 138 -7.16 -30.32 31.94
CA ALA A 138 -8.36 -29.50 32.01
C ALA A 138 -8.30 -28.52 33.20
N GLN A 139 -7.93 -29.01 34.39
CA GLN A 139 -7.78 -28.17 35.59
C GLN A 139 -6.71 -27.07 35.44
N LYS A 140 -5.63 -27.32 34.69
CA LYS A 140 -4.55 -26.33 34.46
C LYS A 140 -4.89 -25.31 33.36
N ILE A 141 -5.65 -25.73 32.35
CA ILE A 141 -5.97 -24.90 31.18
C ILE A 141 -7.18 -24.00 31.49
N GLY A 142 -8.17 -24.51 32.23
CA GLY A 142 -9.42 -23.83 32.58
C GLY A 142 -10.61 -24.55 31.99
#